data_AF-A0A9D9EWC5-F1
#
_entry.id   AF-A0A9D9EWC5-F1
#
_cell.length_a   1.000
_cell.length_b   1.000
_cell.length_c   1.000
_cell.angle_alpha   90.00
_cell.angle_beta   90.00
_cell.angle_gamma   90.00
#
_symmetry.space_group_name_H-M   'P 1'
#
loop_
_entity.id
_entity.type
_entity.pdbx_description
1 polymer ?
#
loop_
_entity_poly.entity_id
_entity_poly.type
_entity_poly.pdbx_seq_one_letter_code
_entity_poly.pdbx_strand_id
1 'polypeptide(L)'
;MTDRNFAREAAEKRVKELKGYYRHIAIFVVVNGILVLLKWGVLNSFLPEAFPKEAYFYDWINANILIWGAILLVHTIIVLRHKFSFFKKWEERQIQKYIDEDRDHVDKYK
;
A
#
# COMPACT_ATOMS: atom_id res chain seq x y z
N MET A 1 -27.77 23.29 -1.65
CA MET A 1 -26.42 23.88 -1.48
C MET A 1 -25.39 22.93 -0.86
N THR A 2 -25.81 21.87 -0.16
CA THR A 2 -24.95 20.88 0.53
C THR A 2 -24.14 19.96 -0.39
N ASP A 3 -24.65 19.67 -1.60
CA ASP A 3 -24.06 18.69 -2.53
C ASP A 3 -22.64 19.04 -3.02
N ARG A 4 -22.38 20.32 -3.29
CA ARG A 4 -21.05 20.79 -3.76
C ARG A 4 -19.96 20.67 -2.70
N ASN A 5 -20.28 20.80 -1.42
CA ASN A 5 -19.30 20.70 -0.34
C ASN A 5 -18.89 19.24 -0.14
N PHE A 6 -19.84 18.31 -0.20
CA PHE A 6 -19.57 16.88 -0.06
C PHE A 6 -18.69 16.34 -1.19
N ALA A 7 -18.94 16.77 -2.44
CA ALA A 7 -18.11 16.41 -3.58
C ALA A 7 -16.67 16.94 -3.47
N ARG A 8 -16.50 18.17 -2.95
CA ARG A 8 -15.17 18.76 -2.71
C ARG A 8 -14.41 18.03 -1.60
N GLU A 9 -15.06 17.75 -0.48
CA GLU A 9 -14.44 17.06 0.65
C GLU A 9 -14.03 15.62 0.28
N ALA A 10 -14.87 14.92 -0.48
CA ALA A 10 -14.54 13.60 -1.03
C ALA A 10 -13.35 13.66 -2.01
N ALA A 11 -13.25 14.71 -2.83
CA ALA A 11 -12.13 14.90 -3.74
C ALA A 11 -10.83 15.23 -2.97
N GLU A 12 -10.89 16.09 -1.96
CA GLU A 12 -9.75 16.46 -1.11
C GLU A 12 -9.20 15.25 -0.33
N LYS A 13 -10.09 14.43 0.23
CA LYS A 13 -9.70 13.18 0.91
C LYS A 13 -8.94 12.24 -0.02
N ARG A 14 -9.43 12.06 -1.25
CA ARG A 14 -8.75 11.23 -2.28
C ARG A 14 -7.37 11.76 -2.64
N VAL A 15 -7.23 13.07 -2.84
CA VAL A 15 -5.92 13.68 -3.14
C VAL A 15 -4.95 13.49 -1.97
N LYS A 16 -5.43 13.63 -0.74
CA LYS A 16 -4.61 13.44 0.47
C LYS A 16 -4.12 12.00 0.62
N GLU A 17 -5.00 11.02 0.38
CA GLU A 17 -4.66 9.59 0.37
C GLU A 17 -3.63 9.26 -0.72
N LEU A 18 -3.84 9.77 -1.93
CA LEU A 18 -2.93 9.56 -3.05
C LEU A 18 -1.56 10.20 -2.81
N LYS A 19 -1.51 11.41 -2.24
CA LYS A 19 -0.27 12.09 -1.86
C LYS A 19 0.49 11.32 -0.77
N GLY A 20 -0.22 10.75 0.21
CA GLY A 20 0.37 9.88 1.24
C GLY A 20 0.96 8.60 0.65
N TYR A 21 0.29 8.01 -0.33
CA TYR A 21 0.75 6.83 -1.06
C TYR A 21 2.02 7.11 -1.89
N TYR A 22 2.07 8.20 -2.65
CA TYR A 22 3.26 8.57 -3.42
C TYR A 22 4.47 8.82 -2.53
N ARG A 23 4.28 9.37 -1.31
CA ARG A 23 5.38 9.49 -0.34
C ARG A 23 5.93 8.13 0.08
N HIS A 24 5.07 7.13 0.28
CA HIS A 24 5.51 5.76 0.61
C HIS A 24 6.28 5.13 -0.55
N ILE A 25 5.81 5.27 -1.79
CA ILE A 25 6.55 4.81 -2.98
C ILE A 25 7.91 5.51 -3.07
N ALA A 26 7.95 6.83 -2.90
CA ALA A 26 9.18 7.60 -3.00
C ALA A 26 10.23 7.12 -1.98
N ILE A 27 9.82 6.95 -0.71
CA ILE A 27 10.71 6.42 0.33
C ILE A 27 11.14 4.99 -0.02
N PHE A 28 10.22 4.14 -0.45
CA PHE A 28 10.54 2.76 -0.86
C PHE A 28 11.59 2.74 -1.99
N VAL A 29 11.41 3.53 -3.05
CA VAL A 29 12.35 3.58 -4.19
C VAL A 29 13.71 4.13 -3.75
N VAL A 30 13.74 5.18 -2.95
CA VAL A 30 15.00 5.78 -2.47
C VAL A 30 15.77 4.79 -1.59
N VAL A 31 15.12 4.18 -0.60
CA VAL A 31 15.76 3.23 0.33
C VAL A 31 16.25 1.98 -0.42
N ASN A 32 15.40 1.37 -1.23
CA ASN A 32 15.79 0.16 -1.99
C ASN A 32 16.85 0.49 -3.05
N GLY A 33 16.79 1.67 -3.67
CA GLY A 33 17.84 2.15 -4.57
C GLY A 33 19.20 2.24 -3.88
N ILE A 34 19.25 2.84 -2.68
CA ILE A 34 20.48 2.90 -1.89
C ILE A 34 20.97 1.48 -1.52
N LEU A 35 20.09 0.57 -1.12
CA LEU A 35 20.46 -0.81 -0.81
C LEU A 35 21.02 -1.56 -2.03
N VAL A 36 20.46 -1.35 -3.22
CA VAL A 36 21.00 -1.95 -4.46
C VAL A 36 22.36 -1.35 -4.81
N LEU A 37 22.54 -0.03 -4.67
CA LEU A 37 23.83 0.62 -4.88
C LEU A 37 24.89 0.13 -3.89
N LEU A 38 24.48 -0.14 -2.65
CA LEU A 38 25.33 -0.75 -1.62
C LEU A 38 25.74 -2.17 -2.03
N LYS A 39 24.79 -3.00 -2.48
CA LYS A 39 25.05 -4.36 -2.97
C LYS A 39 26.00 -4.39 -4.17
N TRP A 40 25.89 -3.44 -5.09
CA TRP A 40 26.79 -3.32 -6.25
C TRP A 40 28.16 -2.73 -5.90
N GLY A 41 28.38 -2.33 -4.64
CA GLY A 41 29.66 -1.79 -4.20
C GLY A 41 29.96 -0.37 -4.69
N VAL A 42 28.99 0.31 -5.30
CA VAL A 42 29.13 1.72 -5.75
C VAL A 42 29.46 2.63 -4.58
N LEU A 43 28.94 2.29 -3.39
CA LEU A 43 29.15 3.04 -2.16
C LEU A 43 30.36 2.55 -1.34
N ASN A 44 31.09 1.53 -1.78
CA ASN A 44 32.18 0.92 -0.99
C ASN A 44 33.29 1.91 -0.62
N SER A 45 33.57 2.90 -1.48
CA SER A 45 34.56 3.94 -1.21
C SER A 45 34.15 4.91 -0.10
N PHE A 46 32.85 4.99 0.22
CA PHE A 46 32.31 5.81 1.31
C PHE A 46 32.11 5.01 2.60
N LEU A 47 32.30 3.68 2.57
CA LEU A 47 32.11 2.81 3.73
C LEU A 47 33.42 2.61 4.50
N PRO A 48 33.36 2.45 5.83
CA PRO A 48 34.51 2.06 6.65
C PRO A 48 35.12 0.74 6.18
N GLU A 49 36.43 0.53 6.37
CA GLU A 49 37.09 -0.74 6.01
C GLU A 49 36.53 -1.96 6.75
N ALA A 50 35.95 -1.75 7.93
CA ALA A 50 35.29 -2.80 8.71
C ALA A 50 33.97 -3.30 8.09
N PHE A 51 33.43 -2.63 7.06
CA PHE A 51 32.21 -3.08 6.40
C PHE A 51 32.48 -4.29 5.50
N PRO A 52 31.70 -5.37 5.61
CA PRO A 52 31.85 -6.55 4.77
C PRO A 52 31.57 -6.19 3.31
N LYS A 53 32.56 -6.40 2.44
CA LYS A 53 32.48 -6.13 0.99
C LYS A 53 32.04 -7.35 0.19
N GLU A 54 31.85 -8.48 0.87
CA GLU A 54 31.53 -9.75 0.26
C GLU A 54 30.09 -9.78 -0.23
N ALA A 55 29.88 -10.27 -1.46
CA ALA A 55 28.57 -10.26 -2.10
C ALA A 55 27.50 -11.02 -1.29
N TYR A 56 27.87 -12.11 -0.63
CA TYR A 56 26.94 -12.93 0.17
C TYR A 56 26.32 -12.14 1.33
N PHE A 57 27.04 -11.15 1.88
CA PHE A 57 26.53 -10.33 2.97
C PHE A 57 25.33 -9.49 2.53
N TYR A 58 25.16 -9.26 1.24
CA TYR A 58 24.11 -8.42 0.68
C TYR A 58 22.96 -9.21 0.05
N ASP A 59 22.98 -10.55 0.09
CA ASP A 59 21.95 -11.37 -0.55
C ASP A 59 20.56 -11.19 0.10
N TRP A 60 20.51 -10.86 1.39
CA TRP A 60 19.27 -10.53 2.09
C TRP A 60 18.53 -9.32 1.49
N ILE A 61 19.23 -8.44 0.76
CA ILE A 61 18.63 -7.28 0.11
C ILE A 61 17.61 -7.71 -0.95
N ASN A 62 17.84 -8.82 -1.66
CA ASN A 62 16.88 -9.33 -2.64
C ASN A 62 15.57 -9.74 -1.95
N ALA A 63 15.68 -10.50 -0.85
CA ALA A 63 14.52 -10.91 -0.06
C ALA A 63 13.79 -9.71 0.55
N ASN A 64 14.53 -8.71 1.01
CA ASN A 64 13.98 -7.45 1.51
C ASN A 64 13.16 -6.73 0.43
N ILE A 65 13.72 -6.53 -0.77
CA ILE A 65 13.03 -5.90 -1.91
C ILE A 65 11.76 -6.67 -2.26
N LEU A 66 11.80 -8.00 -2.28
CA LEU A 66 10.63 -8.82 -2.60
C LEU A 66 9.50 -8.68 -1.56
N ILE A 67 9.82 -8.72 -0.27
CA ILE A 67 8.84 -8.57 0.82
C ILE A 67 8.23 -7.17 0.78
N TRP A 68 9.07 -6.14 0.71
CA TRP A 68 8.58 -4.77 0.66
C TRP A 68 7.84 -4.46 -0.65
N GLY A 69 8.25 -5.06 -1.76
CA GLY A 69 7.52 -5.01 -3.03
C GLY A 69 6.12 -5.62 -2.92
N ALA A 70 5.98 -6.75 -2.21
CA ALA A 70 4.68 -7.35 -1.94
C ALA A 70 3.79 -6.44 -1.05
N ILE A 71 4.36 -5.83 -0.01
CA ILE A 71 3.65 -4.86 0.84
C ILE A 71 3.17 -3.66 0.00
N LEU A 72 4.05 -3.13 -0.88
CA LEU A 72 3.70 -2.02 -1.76
C LEU A 72 2.57 -2.41 -2.72
N LEU A 73 2.60 -3.63 -3.27
CA LEU A 73 1.56 -4.15 -4.15
C LEU A 73 0.21 -4.20 -3.43
N VAL A 74 0.15 -4.76 -2.22
CA VAL A 74 -1.08 -4.78 -1.40
C VAL A 74 -1.57 -3.36 -1.10
N HIS A 75 -0.66 -2.45 -0.73
CA HIS A 75 -1.02 -1.06 -0.44
C HIS A 75 -1.56 -0.34 -1.68
N THR A 76 -1.01 -0.63 -2.86
CA THR A 76 -1.49 -0.13 -4.16
C THR A 76 -2.93 -0.58 -4.42
N ILE A 77 -3.24 -1.86 -4.17
CA ILE A 77 -4.60 -2.40 -4.32
C ILE A 77 -5.57 -1.67 -3.37
N ILE A 78 -5.17 -1.41 -2.12
CA ILE A 78 -6.00 -0.70 -1.14
C ILE A 78 -6.32 0.73 -1.60
N VAL A 79 -5.30 1.48 -2.04
CA VAL A 79 -5.47 2.88 -2.50
C VAL A 79 -6.28 2.94 -3.81
N LEU A 80 -6.09 1.97 -4.71
CA LEU A 80 -6.83 1.88 -5.97
C LEU A 80 -8.19 1.18 -5.85
N ARG A 81 -8.59 0.70 -4.66
CA ARG A 81 -9.89 0.03 -4.44
C ARG A 81 -11.06 0.83 -5.02
N HIS A 82 -11.00 2.16 -4.89
CA HIS A 82 -12.04 3.06 -5.40
C HIS A 82 -12.08 3.20 -6.93
N LYS A 83 -10.99 2.86 -7.65
CA LYS A 83 -10.98 2.84 -9.12
C LYS A 83 -11.55 1.55 -9.71
N PHE A 84 -11.50 0.45 -8.96
CA PHE A 84 -12.03 -0.83 -9.42
C PHE A 84 -13.51 -0.93 -9.08
N SER A 85 -14.38 -0.69 -10.08
CA SER A 85 -15.84 -0.83 -9.97
C SER A 85 -16.27 -2.21 -9.44
N PHE A 86 -15.50 -3.25 -9.74
CA PHE A 86 -15.73 -4.61 -9.24
C PHE A 86 -15.67 -4.69 -7.70
N PHE A 87 -14.69 -4.03 -7.06
CA PHE A 87 -14.56 -4.02 -5.61
C PHE A 87 -15.73 -3.33 -4.94
N LYS A 88 -16.19 -2.20 -5.49
CA LYS A 88 -17.37 -1.49 -4.99
C LYS A 88 -18.62 -2.37 -5.04
N LYS A 89 -18.86 -3.06 -6.17
CA LYS A 89 -19.98 -3.99 -6.32
C LYS A 89 -19.88 -5.20 -5.39
N TRP A 90 -18.66 -5.68 -5.13
CA TRP A 90 -18.45 -6.78 -4.17
C TRP A 90 -18.74 -6.34 -2.74
N GLU A 91 -18.24 -5.17 -2.33
CA GLU A 91 -18.45 -4.58 -1.00
C GLU A 91 -19.94 -4.35 -0.72
N GLU A 92 -20.67 -3.78 -1.70
CA GLU A 92 -22.11 -3.56 -1.62
C GLU A 92 -22.92 -4.86 -1.48
N ARG A 93 -22.51 -5.93 -2.18
CA ARG A 93 -23.12 -7.26 -2.01
C ARG A 93 -22.87 -7.87 -0.64
N GLN A 94 -21.68 -7.69 -0.06
CA GLN A 94 -21.40 -8.22 1.28
C GLN A 94 -22.20 -7.46 2.34
N ILE A 95 -22.28 -6.13 2.25
CA ILE A 95 -23.09 -5.30 3.15
C ILE A 95 -24.56 -5.71 3.09
N GLN A 96 -25.11 -5.90 1.89
CA GLN A 96 -26.49 -6.36 1.73
C GLN A 96 -26.72 -7.72 2.39
N LYS A 97 -25.75 -8.64 2.25
CA LYS A 97 -25.81 -9.97 2.86
C LYS A 97 -25.90 -9.90 4.39
N TYR A 98 -25.09 -9.06 5.02
CA TYR A 98 -25.13 -8.86 6.47
C TYR A 98 -26.44 -8.20 6.94
N ILE A 99 -27.00 -7.26 6.17
CA ILE A 99 -28.31 -6.65 6.49
C ILE A 99 -29.45 -7.68 6.39
N ASP A 100 -29.40 -8.54 5.37
CA ASP A 100 -30.40 -9.59 5.17
C ASP A 100 -30.30 -10.67 6.27
N GLU A 101 -29.07 -11.05 6.66
CA GLU A 101 -28.82 -11.93 7.81
C GLU A 101 -29.36 -11.31 9.12
N ASP A 102 -29.07 -10.04 9.40
CA ASP A 102 -29.60 -9.36 10.60
C ASP A 102 -31.14 -9.29 10.61
N ARG A 103 -31.77 -9.09 9.45
CA ARG A 103 -33.23 -9.09 9.31
C ARG A 103 -33.85 -10.45 9.64
N ASP A 104 -33.29 -11.53 9.10
CA ASP A 104 -33.74 -12.89 9.38
C ASP A 104 -33.58 -13.24 10.87
N HIS A 105 -32.51 -12.76 11.51
CA HIS A 105 -32.31 -12.93 12.94
C HIS A 105 -33.35 -12.18 13.77
N VAL A 106 -33.72 -10.95 13.41
CA VAL A 106 -34.73 -10.15 14.14
C VAL A 106 -36.14 -10.73 13.97
N ASP A 107 -36.49 -11.25 12.79
CA ASP A 107 -37.81 -11.85 12.53
C ASP A 107 -37.97 -13.21 13.23
N LYS A 108 -36.88 -13.93 13.50
CA LYS A 108 -36.89 -15.21 14.23
C LYS A 108 -37.23 -15.09 15.72
N TYR A 109 -37.14 -13.89 16.30
CA TYR A 109 -37.48 -13.61 17.70
C TYR A 109 -38.77 -12.80 17.88
N LYS A 110 -39.54 -12.60 16.81
CA LYS A 110 -40.90 -12.04 16.82
C LYS A 110 -41.95 -13.14 16.74
#